data_AF-A0A512JFB1-F1
#
_entry.id   AF-A0A512JFB1-F1
#
_cell.length_a   1.000
_cell.length_b   1.000
_cell.length_c   1.000
_cell.angle_alpha   90.00
_cell.angle_beta   90.00
_cell.angle_gamma   90.00
#
_symmetry.space_group_name_H-M   'P 1'
#
loop_
_entity.id
_entity.type
_entity.pdbx_description
1 polymer ?
#
loop_
_entity_poly.entity_id
_entity_poly.type
_entity_poly.pdbx_seq_one_letter_code
_entity_poly.pdbx_strand_id
1 'polypeptide(L)'
;MSQSRHDPLAPTVGWDLGGVHVKAALVEGGRVREAVQAPCKLWRGIPALDETFSQLPDWARGGAHHAVTMTGELTDCFRDRTDGVAQLAAWAATNLKGTVRIYAGRAGYVAPDAAEGHAADIASANWHATAALVGRYLGSALLVDIGSTTSDLIPVVDGRPAASGYSDAERLETGELVYSGVVRTALPALATHAPWRGRRTALMAEAFATTADIYRLLGELPEGADQQHSADLKGKSIAESETRLARIIGRDHGEGSSAQWRALAAWFAEAQLRPLHDAAAMLLSRADLPEDAPLVVCGAGAFLAERLAYRLGRRCLAFTDVIADGLTDRDADWVSTCGPAVAVALIA
;
A
#
# COMPACT_ATOMS: atom_id res chain seq x y z
N MET A 1 15.30 9.73 37.99
CA MET A 1 16.07 10.18 36.81
C MET A 1 16.88 8.99 36.30
N SER A 2 16.29 8.20 35.42
CA SER A 2 17.01 7.18 34.65
C SER A 2 16.97 7.65 33.21
N GLN A 3 18.05 8.28 32.75
CA GLN A 3 18.25 8.49 31.32
C GLN A 3 18.43 7.11 30.71
N SER A 4 17.47 6.67 29.90
CA SER A 4 17.63 5.47 29.06
C SER A 4 18.83 5.72 28.17
N ARG A 5 19.93 5.02 28.44
CA ARG A 5 21.10 5.01 27.57
C ARG A 5 20.62 4.51 26.22
N HIS A 6 20.65 5.37 25.20
CA HIS A 6 20.59 4.94 23.82
C HIS A 6 21.72 3.92 23.65
N ASP A 7 21.37 2.67 23.36
CA ASP A 7 22.35 1.69 22.92
C ASP A 7 22.45 1.84 21.39
N PRO A 8 23.47 2.52 20.85
CA PRO A 8 23.59 2.79 19.42
C PRO A 8 23.77 1.52 18.56
N LEU A 9 23.81 0.34 19.18
CA LEU A 9 23.92 -0.97 18.54
C LEU A 9 22.58 -1.73 18.45
N ALA A 10 21.51 -1.28 19.13
CA ALA A 10 20.24 -1.99 19.10
C ALA A 10 19.57 -1.83 17.71
N PRO A 11 19.05 -2.92 17.11
CA PRO A 11 18.38 -2.86 15.82
C PRO A 11 17.13 -2.00 15.89
N THR A 12 16.76 -1.39 14.76
CA THR A 12 15.48 -0.71 14.60
C THR A 12 14.51 -1.64 13.87
N VAL A 13 13.29 -1.79 14.39
CA VAL A 13 12.21 -2.46 13.68
C VAL A 13 11.12 -1.46 13.35
N GLY A 14 10.88 -1.25 12.06
CA GLY A 14 9.76 -0.45 11.59
C GLY A 14 8.51 -1.31 11.44
N TRP A 15 7.35 -0.74 11.73
CA TRP A 15 6.06 -1.42 11.69
C TRP A 15 5.03 -0.61 10.91
N ASP A 16 4.21 -1.31 10.13
CA ASP A 16 2.93 -0.83 9.63
C ASP A 16 1.84 -1.77 10.17
N LEU A 17 1.12 -1.31 11.19
CA LEU A 17 0.02 -2.05 11.81
C LEU A 17 -1.26 -1.83 10.99
N GLY A 18 -1.49 -2.70 10.01
CA GLY A 18 -2.62 -2.60 9.10
C GLY A 18 -3.81 -3.48 9.45
N GLY A 19 -4.97 -3.12 8.88
CA GLY A 19 -6.23 -3.82 9.15
C GLY A 19 -6.38 -5.20 8.47
N VAL A 20 -5.57 -5.45 7.44
CA VAL A 20 -5.55 -6.70 6.65
C VAL A 20 -4.20 -7.42 6.75
N HIS A 21 -3.12 -6.66 6.91
CA HIS A 21 -1.77 -7.19 7.08
C HIS A 21 -1.01 -6.36 8.10
N VAL A 22 -0.13 -7.00 8.86
CA VAL A 22 0.93 -6.34 9.60
C VAL A 22 2.21 -6.49 8.79
N LYS A 23 2.98 -5.41 8.68
CA LYS A 23 4.30 -5.41 8.04
C LYS A 23 5.36 -4.99 9.04
N ALA A 24 6.51 -5.62 8.99
CA ALA A 24 7.66 -5.27 9.82
C ALA A 24 8.94 -5.26 8.98
N ALA A 25 9.85 -4.33 9.25
CA ALA A 25 11.16 -4.25 8.59
C ALA A 25 12.28 -4.09 9.62
N LEU A 26 13.29 -4.95 9.54
CA LEU A 26 14.50 -4.90 10.36
C LEU A 26 15.54 -3.98 9.70
N VAL A 27 16.01 -2.98 10.44
CA VAL A 27 17.07 -2.07 10.04
C VAL A 27 18.23 -2.14 11.02
N GLU A 28 19.44 -2.37 10.50
CA GLU A 28 20.68 -2.43 11.26
C GLU A 28 21.73 -1.55 10.60
N GLY A 29 22.36 -0.66 11.36
CA GLY A 29 23.38 0.25 10.82
C GLY A 29 22.87 1.12 9.67
N GLY A 30 21.60 1.52 9.72
CA GLY A 30 20.95 2.31 8.67
C GLY A 30 20.60 1.54 7.40
N ARG A 31 20.66 0.19 7.44
CA ARG A 31 20.32 -0.66 6.29
C ARG A 31 19.23 -1.67 6.61
N VAL A 32 18.26 -1.81 5.71
CA VAL A 32 17.21 -2.82 5.73
C VAL A 32 17.85 -4.19 5.50
N ARG A 33 17.65 -5.08 6.47
CA ARG A 33 18.13 -6.46 6.47
C ARG A 33 17.07 -7.42 5.99
N GLU A 34 15.87 -7.29 6.54
CA GLU A 34 14.73 -8.18 6.33
C GLU A 34 13.42 -7.39 6.45
N ALA A 35 12.37 -7.83 5.79
CA ALA A 35 11.00 -7.43 6.10
C ALA A 35 10.07 -8.60 5.84
N VAL A 36 8.90 -8.50 6.48
CA VAL A 36 7.89 -9.52 6.47
C VAL A 36 6.52 -8.85 6.41
N GLN A 37 5.61 -9.46 5.67
CA GLN A 37 4.20 -9.15 5.69
C GLN A 37 3.44 -10.39 6.16
N ALA A 38 2.60 -10.23 7.18
CA ALA A 38 1.76 -11.29 7.70
C ALA A 38 0.27 -10.87 7.63
N PRO A 39 -0.65 -11.80 7.29
CA PRO A 39 -2.08 -11.51 7.30
C PRO A 39 -2.57 -11.23 8.72
N CYS A 40 -3.31 -10.14 8.89
CA CYS A 40 -3.92 -9.73 10.15
C CYS A 40 -5.40 -9.41 9.94
N LYS A 41 -6.28 -10.15 10.61
CA LYS A 41 -7.74 -9.96 10.48
C LYS A 41 -8.25 -8.99 11.55
N LEU A 42 -7.73 -7.77 11.56
CA LEU A 42 -7.97 -6.81 12.64
C LEU A 42 -9.45 -6.50 12.88
N TRP A 43 -10.31 -6.67 11.87
CA TRP A 43 -11.77 -6.52 12.00
C TRP A 43 -12.41 -7.53 12.98
N ARG A 44 -11.66 -8.54 13.41
CA ARG A 44 -12.05 -9.47 14.50
C ARG A 44 -11.67 -8.97 15.89
N GLY A 45 -11.01 -7.80 15.98
CA GLY A 45 -10.52 -7.18 17.22
C GLY A 45 -9.01 -7.30 17.42
N ILE A 46 -8.50 -6.58 18.43
CA ILE A 46 -7.08 -6.54 18.82
C ILE A 46 -6.44 -7.93 19.01
N PRO A 47 -7.10 -8.99 19.52
CA PRO A 47 -6.49 -10.31 19.61
C PRO A 47 -5.97 -10.89 18.29
N ALA A 48 -6.48 -10.42 17.14
CA ALA A 48 -5.93 -10.79 15.84
C ALA A 48 -4.49 -10.27 15.62
N LEU A 49 -4.10 -9.16 16.26
CA LEU A 49 -2.72 -8.67 16.27
C LEU A 49 -1.81 -9.58 17.08
N ASP A 50 -2.28 -10.11 18.22
CA ASP A 50 -1.51 -11.06 19.02
C ASP A 50 -1.24 -12.36 18.25
N GLU A 51 -2.27 -12.90 17.59
CA GLU A 51 -2.15 -14.06 16.70
C GLU A 51 -1.13 -13.78 15.58
N THR A 52 -1.25 -12.64 14.91
CA THR A 52 -0.36 -12.25 13.82
C THR A 52 1.08 -12.08 14.32
N PHE A 53 1.27 -11.37 15.43
CA PHE A 53 2.58 -11.11 16.03
C PHE A 53 3.28 -12.41 16.44
N SER A 54 2.55 -13.40 16.96
CA SER A 54 3.10 -14.70 17.34
C SER A 54 3.71 -15.49 16.16
N GLN A 55 3.23 -15.23 14.95
CA GLN A 55 3.69 -15.88 13.71
C GLN A 55 4.84 -15.13 13.03
N LEU A 56 5.17 -13.93 13.48
CA LEU A 56 6.26 -13.15 12.93
C LEU A 56 7.63 -13.74 13.30
N PRO A 57 8.68 -13.49 12.49
CA PRO A 57 10.04 -13.91 12.76
C PRO A 57 10.53 -13.48 14.15
N ASP A 58 11.46 -14.26 14.73
CA ASP A 58 11.99 -13.99 16.07
C ASP A 58 12.59 -12.58 16.20
N TRP A 59 13.21 -12.05 15.14
CA TRP A 59 13.77 -10.69 15.15
C TRP A 59 12.70 -9.61 15.35
N ALA A 60 11.48 -9.81 14.84
CA ALA A 60 10.37 -8.87 15.02
C ALA A 60 9.82 -8.92 16.46
N ARG A 61 9.96 -10.08 17.14
CA ARG A 61 9.54 -10.30 18.53
C ARG A 61 10.65 -10.03 19.57
N GLY A 62 11.86 -9.74 19.10
CA GLY A 62 13.03 -9.45 19.91
C GLY A 62 13.04 -8.05 20.53
N GLY A 63 14.07 -7.77 21.33
CA GLY A 63 14.28 -6.43 21.89
C GLY A 63 14.84 -5.46 20.84
N ALA A 64 14.16 -4.34 20.57
CA ALA A 64 14.59 -3.39 19.54
C ALA A 64 14.15 -1.93 19.83
N HIS A 65 14.62 -1.01 18.98
CA HIS A 65 14.00 0.29 18.81
C HIS A 65 12.85 0.16 17.80
N HIS A 66 11.61 0.27 18.26
CA HIS A 66 10.43 0.12 17.41
C HIS A 66 9.92 1.47 16.92
N ALA A 67 9.80 1.62 15.60
CA ALA A 67 9.20 2.76 14.93
C ALA A 67 7.89 2.31 14.29
N VAL A 68 6.75 2.85 14.70
CA VAL A 68 5.43 2.30 14.36
C VAL A 68 4.60 3.32 13.60
N THR A 69 4.18 2.98 12.39
CA THR A 69 3.02 3.60 11.73
C THR A 69 1.86 2.62 11.72
N MET A 70 0.67 3.11 11.36
CA MET A 70 -0.53 2.29 11.28
C MET A 70 -1.37 2.64 10.05
N THR A 71 -2.08 1.62 9.57
CA THR A 71 -3.11 1.71 8.52
C THR A 71 -4.40 0.98 8.92
N GLY A 72 -4.41 0.38 10.11
CA GLY A 72 -5.52 -0.39 10.66
C GLY A 72 -6.47 0.41 11.54
N GLU A 73 -6.18 1.68 11.83
CA GLU A 73 -6.92 2.51 12.79
C GLU A 73 -8.38 2.79 12.40
N LEU A 74 -8.75 2.58 11.13
CA LEU A 74 -10.12 2.69 10.61
C LEU A 74 -10.87 1.36 10.54
N THR A 75 -10.29 0.29 11.08
CA THR A 75 -10.93 -1.04 11.04
C THR A 75 -12.20 -1.07 11.89
N ASP A 76 -13.22 -1.79 11.41
CA ASP A 76 -14.57 -1.90 12.02
C ASP A 76 -14.61 -2.30 13.51
N CYS A 77 -13.52 -2.84 14.06
CA CYS A 77 -13.45 -3.18 15.47
C CYS A 77 -13.30 -1.95 16.40
N PHE A 78 -12.95 -0.78 15.85
CA PHE A 78 -12.77 0.46 16.61
C PHE A 78 -14.00 1.35 16.50
N ARG A 79 -14.24 2.15 17.55
CA ARG A 79 -15.37 3.09 17.57
C ARG A 79 -15.20 4.19 16.52
N ASP A 80 -13.98 4.69 16.43
CA ASP A 80 -13.56 5.77 15.55
C ASP A 80 -12.04 5.70 15.35
N ARG A 81 -11.52 6.55 14.46
CA ARG A 81 -10.09 6.61 14.13
C ARG A 81 -9.20 6.93 15.33
N THR A 82 -9.65 7.80 16.23
CA THR A 82 -8.88 8.19 17.42
C THR A 82 -8.76 7.01 18.39
N ASP A 83 -9.86 6.29 18.60
CA ASP A 83 -9.89 5.03 19.35
C ASP A 83 -8.96 3.98 18.74
N GLY A 84 -9.00 3.80 17.40
CA GLY A 84 -8.08 2.92 16.69
C GLY A 84 -6.60 3.27 16.90
N VAL A 85 -6.24 4.56 16.78
CA VAL A 85 -4.87 5.03 17.04
C VAL A 85 -4.44 4.72 18.47
N ALA A 86 -5.28 5.05 19.45
CA ALA A 86 -4.97 4.84 20.86
C ALA A 86 -4.78 3.36 21.19
N GLN A 87 -5.67 2.49 20.70
CA GLN A 87 -5.60 1.05 20.94
C GLN A 87 -4.39 0.39 20.27
N LEU A 88 -4.07 0.77 19.03
CA LEU A 88 -2.89 0.25 18.32
C LEU A 88 -1.58 0.71 18.97
N ALA A 89 -1.49 1.98 19.39
CA ALA A 89 -0.33 2.50 20.11
C ALA A 89 -0.15 1.81 21.48
N ALA A 90 -1.23 1.60 22.22
CA ALA A 90 -1.22 0.88 23.48
C ALA A 90 -0.82 -0.59 23.32
N TRP A 91 -1.32 -1.26 22.28
CA TRP A 91 -0.91 -2.62 21.92
C TRP A 91 0.59 -2.68 21.62
N ALA A 92 1.11 -1.74 20.82
CA ALA A 92 2.53 -1.68 20.49
C ALA A 92 3.39 -1.47 21.74
N ALA A 93 3.00 -0.54 22.62
CA ALA A 93 3.71 -0.28 23.87
C ALA A 93 3.73 -1.48 24.83
N THR A 94 2.69 -2.31 24.80
CA THR A 94 2.55 -3.49 25.67
C THR A 94 3.32 -4.70 25.15
N ASN A 95 3.30 -4.92 23.84
CA ASN A 95 3.77 -6.19 23.24
C ASN A 95 5.16 -6.11 22.61
N LEU A 96 5.59 -4.93 22.15
CA LEU A 96 6.89 -4.77 21.52
C LEU A 96 7.98 -4.55 22.59
N LYS A 97 9.01 -5.39 22.56
CA LYS A 97 10.06 -5.36 23.59
C LYS A 97 11.09 -4.28 23.27
N GLY A 98 11.17 -3.26 24.11
CA GLY A 98 12.16 -2.20 23.97
C GLY A 98 11.51 -0.83 23.93
N THR A 99 12.07 0.11 23.17
CA THR A 99 11.50 1.46 23.08
C THR A 99 10.55 1.54 21.90
N VAL A 100 9.36 2.08 22.10
CA VAL A 100 8.37 2.27 21.03
C VAL A 100 8.18 3.76 20.76
N ARG A 101 8.22 4.13 19.48
CA ARG A 101 7.88 5.48 18.99
C ARG A 101 6.82 5.36 17.90
N ILE A 102 5.78 6.18 17.97
CA ILE A 102 4.69 6.21 17.00
C ILE A 102 4.94 7.34 16.00
N TYR A 103 4.86 7.04 14.71
CA TYR A 103 5.01 8.00 13.64
C TYR A 103 3.73 8.82 13.48
N ALA A 104 3.84 10.12 13.73
CA ALA A 104 2.77 11.11 13.66
C ALA A 104 2.97 12.05 12.47
N GLY A 105 3.36 11.50 11.32
CA GLY A 105 3.52 12.23 10.06
C GLY A 105 4.34 13.52 10.20
N ARG A 106 3.67 14.67 10.03
CA ARG A 106 4.27 16.01 10.11
C ARG A 106 4.84 16.35 11.49
N ALA A 107 4.30 15.76 12.55
CA ALA A 107 4.77 15.96 13.92
C ALA A 107 5.98 15.06 14.28
N GLY A 108 6.45 14.21 13.36
CA GLY A 108 7.59 13.33 13.58
C GLY A 108 7.21 12.11 14.41
N TYR A 109 8.01 11.79 15.43
CA TYR A 109 7.73 10.66 16.33
C TYR A 109 7.26 11.11 17.69
N VAL A 110 6.23 10.46 18.21
CA VAL A 110 5.69 10.68 19.56
C VAL A 110 5.78 9.40 20.39
N ALA A 111 5.72 9.55 21.71
CA ALA A 111 5.59 8.40 22.61
C ALA A 111 4.17 7.79 22.51
N PRO A 112 3.99 6.49 22.80
CA PRO A 112 2.68 5.83 22.66
C PRO A 112 1.55 6.45 23.50
N ASP A 113 1.86 6.99 24.67
CA ASP A 113 0.92 7.68 25.56
C ASP A 113 0.43 9.03 24.99
N ALA A 114 1.21 9.65 24.10
CA ALA A 114 0.85 10.89 23.41
C ALA A 114 0.09 10.63 22.08
N ALA A 115 -0.08 9.36 21.68
CA ALA A 115 -0.63 9.02 20.36
C ALA A 115 -2.08 9.49 20.18
N GLU A 116 -2.94 9.33 21.20
CA GLU A 116 -4.34 9.78 21.12
C GLU A 116 -4.46 11.27 20.84
N GLY A 117 -3.62 12.09 21.50
CA GLY A 117 -3.57 13.55 21.27
C GLY A 117 -3.05 13.95 19.88
N HIS A 118 -2.38 13.04 19.18
CA HIS A 118 -1.87 13.24 17.82
C HIS A 118 -2.62 12.38 16.79
N ALA A 119 -3.80 11.85 17.13
CA ALA A 119 -4.52 10.91 16.26
C ALA A 119 -4.78 11.46 14.85
N ALA A 120 -5.02 12.76 14.72
CA ALA A 120 -5.20 13.41 13.42
C ALA A 120 -3.94 13.40 12.53
N ASP A 121 -2.75 13.41 13.14
CA ASP A 121 -1.47 13.36 12.42
C ASP A 121 -0.94 11.93 12.26
N ILE A 122 -1.34 10.99 13.12
CA ILE A 122 -0.93 9.57 13.04
C ILE A 122 -1.79 8.80 12.06
N ALA A 123 -3.09 9.04 12.05
CA ALA A 123 -4.00 8.27 11.23
C ALA A 123 -3.71 8.48 9.76
N SER A 124 -3.62 7.36 9.05
CA SER A 124 -3.31 7.31 7.62
C SER A 124 -1.94 7.90 7.28
N ALA A 125 -0.99 8.02 8.22
CA ALA A 125 0.34 8.61 7.95
C ALA A 125 1.31 7.68 7.20
N ASN A 126 0.90 6.48 6.80
CA ASN A 126 1.75 5.49 6.13
C ASN A 126 2.27 6.00 4.77
N TRP A 127 1.43 6.68 3.99
CA TRP A 127 1.86 7.30 2.72
C TRP A 127 2.87 8.41 2.97
N HIS A 128 2.70 9.16 4.07
CA HIS A 128 3.58 10.26 4.44
C HIS A 128 4.97 9.76 4.79
N ALA A 129 5.08 8.62 5.50
CA ALA A 129 6.36 8.01 5.82
C ALA A 129 7.15 7.68 4.55
N THR A 130 6.53 6.97 3.60
CA THR A 130 7.17 6.59 2.33
C THR A 130 7.60 7.82 1.53
N ALA A 131 6.71 8.82 1.38
CA ALA A 131 7.03 10.06 0.67
C ALA A 131 8.15 10.85 1.36
N ALA A 132 8.17 10.88 2.70
CA ALA A 132 9.21 11.55 3.48
C ALA A 132 10.57 10.87 3.30
N LEU A 133 10.60 9.54 3.22
CA LEU A 133 11.83 8.82 2.92
C LEU A 133 12.31 9.10 1.50
N VAL A 134 11.42 9.07 0.49
CA VAL A 134 11.77 9.44 -0.89
C VAL A 134 12.38 10.85 -0.95
N GLY A 135 11.80 11.80 -0.22
CA GLY A 135 12.31 13.17 -0.13
C GLY A 135 13.73 13.31 0.45
N ARG A 136 14.21 12.32 1.23
CA ARG A 136 15.60 12.31 1.71
C ARG A 136 16.61 12.01 0.59
N TYR A 137 16.18 11.37 -0.50
CA TYR A 137 17.03 10.97 -1.62
C TYR A 137 16.81 11.81 -2.87
N LEU A 138 15.59 12.30 -3.09
CA LEU A 138 15.20 13.06 -4.28
C LEU A 138 14.61 14.41 -3.89
N GLY A 139 15.04 15.47 -4.59
CA GLY A 139 14.47 16.81 -4.40
C GLY A 139 13.02 16.90 -4.87
N SER A 140 12.68 16.28 -6.00
CA SER A 140 11.30 16.25 -6.50
C SER A 140 10.96 14.89 -7.11
N ALA A 141 9.73 14.43 -6.88
CA ALA A 141 9.19 13.19 -7.44
C ALA A 141 7.65 13.16 -7.30
N LEU A 142 7.01 12.25 -8.03
CA LEU A 142 5.68 11.77 -7.67
C LEU A 142 5.83 10.33 -7.16
N LEU A 143 5.60 10.12 -5.86
CA LEU A 143 5.48 8.76 -5.31
C LEU A 143 4.16 8.16 -5.82
N VAL A 144 4.21 6.93 -6.33
CA VAL A 144 3.05 6.14 -6.74
C VAL A 144 3.13 4.79 -6.04
N ASP A 145 2.40 4.64 -4.94
CA ASP A 145 2.29 3.40 -4.17
C ASP A 145 0.96 2.71 -4.49
N ILE A 146 1.02 1.60 -5.25
CA ILE A 146 -0.18 0.84 -5.61
C ILE A 146 -0.26 -0.41 -4.75
N GLY A 147 -1.19 -0.40 -3.81
CA GLY A 147 -1.48 -1.53 -2.95
C GLY A 147 -2.49 -2.51 -3.53
N SER A 148 -2.96 -3.41 -2.67
CA SER A 148 -4.02 -4.36 -3.00
C SER A 148 -5.40 -3.70 -3.15
N THR A 149 -5.60 -2.55 -2.49
CA THR A 149 -6.91 -1.88 -2.36
C THR A 149 -6.91 -0.46 -2.95
N THR A 150 -5.86 0.30 -2.69
CA THR A 150 -5.75 1.73 -2.97
C THR A 150 -4.46 2.03 -3.72
N SER A 151 -4.40 3.21 -4.33
CA SER A 151 -3.20 3.79 -4.93
C SER A 151 -2.97 5.19 -4.36
N ASP A 152 -1.82 5.40 -3.75
CA ASP A 152 -1.41 6.69 -3.20
C ASP A 152 -0.49 7.41 -4.20
N LEU A 153 -0.85 8.64 -4.58
CA LEU A 153 -0.08 9.47 -5.52
C LEU A 153 0.36 10.73 -4.79
N ILE A 154 1.59 10.76 -4.30
CA ILE A 154 2.05 11.80 -3.37
C ILE A 154 3.17 12.64 -3.99
N PRO A 155 2.93 13.94 -4.25
CA PRO A 155 3.97 14.87 -4.64
C PRO A 155 5.07 14.97 -3.57
N VAL A 156 6.32 14.95 -4.02
CA VAL A 156 7.50 15.31 -3.23
C VAL A 156 8.14 16.53 -3.88
N VAL A 157 8.33 17.59 -3.10
CA VAL A 157 8.90 18.88 -3.53
C VAL A 157 9.91 19.34 -2.49
N ASP A 158 11.07 19.83 -2.94
CA ASP A 158 12.20 20.24 -2.10
C ASP A 158 12.56 19.21 -1.00
N GLY A 159 12.52 17.93 -1.37
CA GLY A 159 12.83 16.80 -0.48
C GLY A 159 11.80 16.54 0.61
N ARG A 160 10.57 17.04 0.47
CA ARG A 160 9.49 16.87 1.46
C ARG A 160 8.18 16.43 0.80
N PRO A 161 7.33 15.66 1.50
CA PRO A 161 5.95 15.43 1.07
C PRO A 161 5.23 16.78 0.90
N ALA A 162 4.62 16.98 -0.26
CA ALA A 162 3.93 18.21 -0.64
C ALA A 162 2.45 17.94 -0.96
N ALA A 163 1.84 17.02 -0.20
CA ALA A 163 0.42 16.68 -0.34
C ALA A 163 -0.47 17.88 0.00
N SER A 164 -1.57 18.01 -0.75
CA SER A 164 -2.59 19.05 -0.60
C SER A 164 -3.65 18.62 0.41
N GLY A 165 -4.00 17.32 0.41
CA GLY A 165 -4.85 16.67 1.39
C GLY A 165 -4.02 15.86 2.38
N TYR A 166 -4.48 15.78 3.64
CA TYR A 166 -3.82 14.95 4.65
C TYR A 166 -4.66 13.73 4.99
N SER A 167 -5.97 13.92 5.20
CA SER A 167 -6.91 12.84 5.44
C SER A 167 -7.26 12.11 4.14
N ASP A 168 -7.71 10.86 4.24
CA ASP A 168 -8.19 10.11 3.07
C ASP A 168 -9.30 10.84 2.29
N ALA A 169 -10.18 11.56 3.00
CA ALA A 169 -11.25 12.33 2.36
C ALA A 169 -10.68 13.45 1.47
N GLU A 170 -9.78 14.27 2.03
CA GLU A 170 -9.12 15.33 1.26
C GLU A 170 -8.30 14.75 0.11
N ARG A 171 -7.59 13.63 0.35
CA ARG A 171 -6.75 12.98 -0.66
C ARG A 171 -7.57 12.38 -1.82
N LEU A 172 -8.79 11.92 -1.55
CA LEU A 172 -9.75 11.51 -2.59
C LEU A 172 -10.20 12.71 -3.44
N GLU A 173 -10.39 13.87 -2.82
CA GLU A 173 -10.77 15.12 -3.51
C GLU A 173 -9.63 15.68 -4.36
N THR A 174 -8.38 15.56 -3.88
CA THR A 174 -7.18 16.09 -4.53
C THR A 174 -6.51 15.13 -5.51
N GLY A 175 -7.03 13.90 -5.66
CA GLY A 175 -6.44 12.85 -6.50
C GLY A 175 -5.15 12.23 -5.95
N GLU A 176 -4.79 12.53 -4.71
CA GLU A 176 -3.62 11.96 -4.01
C GLU A 176 -3.90 10.57 -3.42
N LEU A 177 -5.17 10.16 -3.44
CA LEU A 177 -5.64 8.82 -3.18
C LEU A 177 -6.65 8.42 -4.27
N VAL A 178 -6.33 7.37 -5.01
CA VAL A 178 -7.28 6.70 -5.92
C VAL A 178 -7.69 5.39 -5.27
N TYR A 179 -9.00 5.18 -5.07
CA TYR A 179 -9.53 3.98 -4.42
C TYR A 179 -9.55 2.77 -5.37
N SER A 180 -8.38 2.41 -5.87
CA SER A 180 -8.17 1.24 -6.71
C SER A 180 -6.81 0.62 -6.45
N GLY A 181 -6.76 -0.71 -6.36
CA GLY A 181 -5.54 -1.49 -6.19
C GLY A 181 -5.58 -2.74 -7.05
N VAL A 182 -4.51 -3.53 -7.04
CA VAL A 182 -4.34 -4.65 -7.99
C VAL A 182 -5.01 -5.96 -7.56
N VAL A 183 -5.69 -5.99 -6.40
CA VAL A 183 -6.32 -7.21 -5.88
C VAL A 183 -7.82 -7.05 -5.66
N ARG A 184 -8.24 -6.02 -4.91
CA ARG A 184 -9.57 -5.99 -4.25
C ARG A 184 -10.61 -5.15 -4.97
N THR A 185 -10.23 -4.35 -5.96
CA THR A 185 -11.17 -3.45 -6.62
C THR A 185 -12.17 -4.26 -7.44
N ALA A 186 -13.46 -4.15 -7.10
CA ALA A 186 -14.53 -4.76 -7.87
C ALA A 186 -14.62 -4.12 -9.26
N LEU A 187 -14.75 -4.93 -10.31
CA LEU A 187 -14.74 -4.41 -11.69
C LEU A 187 -15.86 -3.40 -12.01
N PRO A 188 -17.08 -3.48 -11.43
CA PRO A 188 -18.10 -2.45 -11.62
C PRO A 188 -17.70 -1.07 -11.08
N ALA A 189 -16.72 -0.98 -10.18
CA ALA A 189 -16.19 0.31 -9.71
C ALA A 189 -15.30 1.00 -10.76
N LEU A 190 -14.78 0.26 -11.75
CA LEU A 190 -13.88 0.79 -12.78
C LEU A 190 -14.63 1.31 -14.01
N ALA A 191 -15.80 0.75 -14.31
CA ALA A 191 -16.60 1.12 -15.47
C ALA A 191 -18.05 0.65 -15.35
N THR A 192 -18.94 1.21 -16.18
CA THR A 192 -20.35 0.81 -16.27
C THR A 192 -20.63 -0.13 -17.44
N HIS A 193 -19.69 -0.26 -18.38
CA HIS A 193 -19.82 -1.08 -19.59
C HIS A 193 -18.45 -1.59 -20.03
N ALA A 194 -18.38 -2.72 -20.73
CA ALA A 194 -17.16 -3.24 -21.36
C ALA A 194 -17.42 -3.72 -22.81
N PRO A 195 -16.40 -3.70 -23.69
CA PRO A 195 -16.53 -4.21 -25.04
C PRO A 195 -16.59 -5.74 -25.07
N TRP A 196 -17.54 -6.28 -25.83
CA TRP A 196 -17.61 -7.72 -26.11
C TRP A 196 -18.07 -7.96 -27.55
N ARG A 197 -17.21 -8.58 -28.37
CA ARG A 197 -17.50 -8.91 -29.78
C ARG A 197 -18.07 -7.71 -30.57
N GLY A 198 -17.41 -6.56 -30.46
CA GLY A 198 -17.79 -5.33 -31.16
C GLY A 198 -19.00 -4.59 -30.56
N ARG A 199 -19.56 -5.06 -29.44
CA ARG A 199 -20.69 -4.40 -28.76
C ARG A 199 -20.27 -3.80 -27.43
N ARG A 200 -20.93 -2.72 -27.02
CA ARG A 200 -20.85 -2.16 -25.66
C ARG A 200 -21.82 -2.91 -24.75
N THR A 201 -21.30 -3.75 -23.87
CA THR A 201 -22.10 -4.56 -22.94
C THR A 201 -22.14 -3.87 -21.58
N ALA A 202 -23.33 -3.63 -21.02
CA ALA A 202 -23.46 -3.12 -19.66
C ALA A 202 -22.95 -4.15 -18.65
N LEU A 203 -22.35 -3.68 -17.55
CA LEU A 203 -21.87 -4.58 -16.51
C LEU A 203 -22.99 -4.95 -15.55
N MET A 204 -22.95 -6.18 -15.04
CA MET A 204 -23.67 -6.52 -13.83
C MET A 204 -23.07 -5.74 -12.65
N ALA A 205 -23.92 -5.23 -11.76
CA ALA A 205 -23.48 -4.40 -10.62
C ALA A 205 -22.84 -5.21 -9.47
N GLU A 206 -23.00 -6.54 -9.49
CA GLU A 206 -22.47 -7.45 -8.49
C GLU A 206 -20.95 -7.58 -8.56
N ALA A 207 -20.30 -7.78 -7.41
CA ALA A 207 -18.86 -7.94 -7.29
C ALA A 207 -18.40 -9.35 -7.70
N PHE A 208 -18.75 -9.82 -8.90
CA PHE A 208 -18.40 -11.17 -9.36
C PHE A 208 -16.89 -11.38 -9.56
N ALA A 209 -16.16 -10.34 -9.95
CA ALA A 209 -14.74 -10.37 -10.21
C ALA A 209 -14.05 -9.12 -9.68
N THR A 210 -12.76 -9.23 -9.37
CA THR A 210 -11.93 -8.12 -8.89
C THR A 210 -10.72 -7.89 -9.80
N THR A 211 -9.91 -6.87 -9.50
CA THR A 211 -8.64 -6.63 -10.18
C THR A 211 -7.64 -7.78 -10.05
N ALA A 212 -7.73 -8.61 -9.00
CA ALA A 212 -6.93 -9.83 -8.92
C ALA A 212 -7.22 -10.78 -10.09
N ASP A 213 -8.49 -10.92 -10.48
CA ASP A 213 -8.90 -11.79 -11.58
C ASP A 213 -8.31 -11.29 -12.90
N ILE A 214 -8.43 -9.99 -13.19
CA ILE A 214 -7.94 -9.45 -14.47
C ILE A 214 -6.41 -9.55 -14.56
N TYR A 215 -5.66 -9.21 -13.51
CA TYR A 215 -4.20 -9.27 -13.56
C TYR A 215 -3.67 -10.70 -13.55
N ARG A 216 -4.42 -11.65 -12.96
CA ARG A 216 -4.10 -13.07 -13.09
C ARG A 216 -4.27 -13.58 -14.52
N LEU A 217 -5.36 -13.18 -15.20
CA LEU A 217 -5.58 -13.54 -16.61
C LEU A 217 -4.54 -12.90 -17.55
N LEU A 218 -4.04 -11.73 -17.18
CA LEU A 218 -2.94 -11.08 -17.88
C LEU A 218 -1.57 -11.70 -17.54
N GLY A 219 -1.44 -12.43 -16.43
CA GLY A 219 -0.16 -12.95 -15.96
C GLY A 219 0.73 -11.88 -15.33
N GLU A 220 0.13 -10.77 -14.88
CA GLU A 220 0.81 -9.60 -14.32
C GLU A 220 0.68 -9.52 -12.78
N LEU A 221 -0.24 -10.30 -12.18
CA LEU A 221 -0.43 -10.30 -10.73
C LEU A 221 0.77 -10.94 -10.03
N PRO A 222 1.48 -10.23 -9.13
CA PRO A 222 2.62 -10.81 -8.43
C PRO A 222 2.23 -12.00 -7.57
N GLU A 223 3.15 -12.97 -7.46
CA GLU A 223 2.97 -14.13 -6.61
C GLU A 223 2.76 -13.70 -5.14
N GLY A 224 1.81 -14.33 -4.45
CA GLY A 224 1.51 -14.01 -3.05
C GLY A 224 0.76 -12.69 -2.81
N ALA A 225 0.50 -11.87 -3.84
CA ALA A 225 -0.23 -10.60 -3.67
C ALA A 225 -1.71 -10.80 -3.33
N ASP A 226 -2.37 -11.79 -3.94
CA ASP A 226 -3.77 -12.11 -3.68
C ASP A 226 -3.90 -13.14 -2.53
N GLN A 227 -3.96 -12.64 -1.31
CA GLN A 227 -4.09 -13.41 -0.06
C GLN A 227 -5.55 -13.59 0.42
N GLN A 228 -6.53 -12.91 -0.21
CA GLN A 228 -7.93 -12.94 0.22
C GLN A 228 -8.71 -14.10 -0.40
N HIS A 229 -9.94 -14.37 0.03
CA HIS A 229 -10.78 -15.29 -0.75
C HIS A 229 -11.18 -14.64 -2.08
N SER A 230 -11.40 -15.46 -3.10
CA SER A 230 -12.05 -14.99 -4.33
C SER A 230 -13.48 -14.55 -4.03
N ALA A 231 -14.05 -13.70 -4.90
CA ALA A 231 -15.39 -13.16 -4.69
C ALA A 231 -16.49 -14.24 -4.55
N ASP A 232 -16.31 -15.40 -5.19
CA ASP A 232 -17.22 -16.53 -5.11
C ASP A 232 -16.78 -17.64 -4.13
N LEU A 233 -15.74 -17.38 -3.33
CA LEU A 233 -15.16 -18.30 -2.34
C LEU A 233 -14.64 -19.62 -2.94
N LYS A 234 -14.36 -19.63 -4.24
CA LYS A 234 -13.75 -20.76 -4.96
C LYS A 234 -12.25 -20.55 -5.17
N GLY A 235 -11.63 -21.44 -5.95
CA GLY A 235 -10.23 -21.32 -6.30
C GLY A 235 -9.94 -20.10 -7.19
N LYS A 236 -8.65 -19.92 -7.42
CA LYS A 236 -8.06 -18.78 -8.13
C LYS A 236 -7.34 -19.21 -9.41
N SER A 237 -7.72 -20.35 -9.99
CA SER A 237 -7.16 -20.75 -11.29
C SER A 237 -7.55 -19.75 -12.39
N ILE A 238 -6.88 -19.86 -13.54
CA ILE A 238 -7.23 -19.09 -14.74
C ILE A 238 -8.71 -19.33 -15.10
N ALA A 239 -9.15 -20.59 -15.21
CA ALA A 239 -10.54 -20.92 -15.57
C ALA A 239 -11.58 -20.38 -14.57
N GLU A 240 -11.26 -20.39 -13.27
CA GLU A 240 -12.13 -19.81 -12.24
C GLU A 240 -12.19 -18.27 -12.34
N SER A 241 -11.06 -17.62 -12.67
CA SER A 241 -11.01 -16.17 -12.90
C SER A 241 -11.77 -15.79 -14.17
N GLU A 242 -11.68 -16.58 -15.25
CA GLU A 242 -12.49 -16.41 -16.47
C GLU A 242 -13.98 -16.57 -16.19
N THR A 243 -14.36 -17.52 -15.33
CA THR A 243 -15.75 -17.73 -14.90
C THR A 243 -16.31 -16.51 -14.17
N ARG A 244 -15.55 -15.96 -13.22
CA ARG A 244 -15.91 -14.71 -12.52
C ARG A 244 -16.02 -13.52 -13.49
N LEU A 245 -15.05 -13.37 -14.40
CA LEU A 245 -15.05 -12.29 -15.40
C LEU A 245 -16.21 -12.39 -16.40
N ALA A 246 -16.60 -13.60 -16.83
CA ALA A 246 -17.73 -13.80 -17.73
C ALA A 246 -19.05 -13.28 -17.12
N ARG A 247 -19.26 -13.53 -15.82
CA ARG A 247 -20.46 -13.07 -15.09
C ARG A 247 -20.58 -11.56 -15.03
N ILE A 248 -19.47 -10.82 -15.00
CA ILE A 248 -19.48 -9.35 -15.03
C ILE A 248 -20.21 -8.81 -16.26
N ILE A 249 -20.18 -9.52 -17.39
CA ILE A 249 -20.91 -9.15 -18.61
C ILE A 249 -22.13 -10.05 -18.87
N GLY A 250 -22.65 -10.71 -17.83
CA GLY A 250 -23.85 -11.55 -17.90
C GLY A 250 -23.70 -12.80 -18.77
N ARG A 251 -22.51 -13.41 -18.77
CA ARG A 251 -22.18 -14.60 -19.56
C ARG A 251 -21.67 -15.75 -18.73
N ASP A 252 -21.73 -16.93 -19.32
CA ASP A 252 -21.03 -18.12 -18.84
C ASP A 252 -19.64 -18.27 -19.46
N HIS A 253 -18.74 -18.91 -18.71
CA HIS A 253 -17.35 -19.16 -19.12
C HIS A 253 -17.23 -19.81 -20.52
N GLY A 254 -18.11 -20.77 -20.83
CA GLY A 254 -18.11 -21.50 -22.10
C GLY A 254 -18.52 -20.67 -23.33
N GLU A 255 -19.03 -19.46 -23.16
CA GLU A 255 -19.43 -18.58 -24.27
C GLU A 255 -18.26 -17.83 -24.91
N GLY A 256 -17.07 -17.87 -24.31
CA GLY A 256 -15.87 -17.17 -24.76
C GLY A 256 -14.63 -18.06 -24.74
N SER A 257 -13.67 -17.74 -25.60
CA SER A 257 -12.34 -18.34 -25.57
C SER A 257 -11.43 -17.62 -24.57
N SER A 258 -10.37 -18.28 -24.11
CA SER A 258 -9.37 -17.64 -23.23
C SER A 258 -8.76 -16.37 -23.82
N ALA A 259 -8.57 -16.30 -25.13
CA ALA A 259 -8.12 -15.08 -25.80
C ALA A 259 -9.14 -13.93 -25.65
N GLN A 260 -10.44 -14.23 -25.73
CA GLN A 260 -11.49 -13.22 -25.55
C GLN A 260 -11.59 -12.77 -24.09
N TRP A 261 -11.45 -13.69 -23.13
CA TRP A 261 -11.43 -13.35 -21.70
C TRP A 261 -10.21 -12.50 -21.33
N ARG A 262 -9.03 -12.84 -21.87
CA ARG A 262 -7.81 -12.04 -21.70
C ARG A 262 -7.92 -10.66 -22.32
N ALA A 263 -8.54 -10.52 -23.49
CA ALA A 263 -8.80 -9.21 -24.10
C ALA A 263 -9.75 -8.35 -23.26
N LEU A 264 -10.78 -8.96 -22.66
CA LEU A 264 -11.67 -8.27 -21.73
C LEU A 264 -10.94 -7.84 -20.45
N ALA A 265 -10.09 -8.71 -19.89
CA ALA A 265 -9.24 -8.39 -18.75
C ALA A 265 -8.28 -7.22 -19.06
N ALA A 266 -7.64 -7.21 -20.23
CA ALA A 266 -6.77 -6.12 -20.68
C ALA A 266 -7.54 -4.79 -20.78
N TRP A 267 -8.79 -4.82 -21.23
CA TRP A 267 -9.64 -3.64 -21.27
C TRP A 267 -9.97 -3.12 -19.85
N PHE A 268 -10.23 -3.99 -18.89
CA PHE A 268 -10.43 -3.57 -17.49
C PHE A 268 -9.15 -3.03 -16.85
N ALA A 269 -7.98 -3.61 -17.15
CA ALA A 269 -6.70 -3.07 -16.68
C ALA A 269 -6.46 -1.66 -17.24
N GLU A 270 -6.82 -1.44 -18.51
CA GLU A 270 -6.83 -0.11 -19.11
C GLU A 270 -7.86 0.83 -18.45
N ALA A 271 -9.05 0.34 -18.12
CA ALA A 271 -10.06 1.12 -17.40
C ALA A 271 -9.58 1.55 -16.01
N GLN A 272 -8.80 0.71 -15.30
CA GLN A 272 -8.15 1.06 -14.04
C GLN A 272 -7.02 2.09 -14.21
N LEU A 273 -6.24 1.98 -15.29
CA LEU A 273 -5.11 2.89 -15.53
C LEU A 273 -5.56 4.34 -15.77
N ARG A 274 -6.75 4.56 -16.33
CA ARG A 274 -7.27 5.91 -16.65
C ARG A 274 -7.42 6.83 -15.44
N PRO A 275 -8.15 6.47 -14.37
CA PRO A 275 -8.25 7.35 -13.20
C PRO A 275 -6.88 7.61 -12.54
N LEU A 276 -5.95 6.63 -12.57
CA LEU A 276 -4.58 6.84 -12.09
C LEU A 276 -3.83 7.85 -12.97
N HIS A 277 -3.99 7.76 -14.29
CA HIS A 277 -3.42 8.70 -15.24
C HIS A 277 -3.98 10.11 -15.05
N ASP A 278 -5.28 10.26 -14.91
CA ASP A 278 -5.92 11.57 -14.74
C ASP A 278 -5.49 12.22 -13.41
N ALA A 279 -5.43 11.43 -12.33
CA ALA A 279 -4.90 11.89 -11.03
C ALA A 279 -3.43 12.31 -11.12
N ALA A 280 -2.58 11.48 -11.72
CA ALA A 280 -1.16 11.80 -11.90
C ALA A 280 -0.95 13.04 -12.79
N ALA A 281 -1.70 13.16 -13.90
CA ALA A 281 -1.62 14.31 -14.78
C ALA A 281 -2.03 15.61 -14.08
N MET A 282 -3.06 15.57 -13.24
CA MET A 282 -3.46 16.71 -12.40
C MET A 282 -2.35 17.09 -11.42
N LEU A 283 -1.79 16.12 -10.68
CA LEU A 283 -0.73 16.38 -9.70
C LEU A 283 0.56 16.90 -10.36
N LEU A 284 0.96 16.30 -11.49
CA LEU A 284 2.15 16.72 -12.25
C LEU A 284 1.97 18.07 -12.96
N SER A 285 0.75 18.60 -13.03
CA SER A 285 0.50 19.94 -13.59
C SER A 285 0.79 21.09 -12.61
N ARG A 286 1.10 20.77 -11.34
CA ARG A 286 1.45 21.77 -10.34
C ARG A 286 2.76 22.48 -10.71
N ALA A 287 2.80 23.79 -10.47
CA ALA A 287 3.95 24.63 -10.81
C ALA A 287 5.20 24.39 -9.94
N ASP A 288 5.03 23.74 -8.78
CA ASP A 288 6.11 23.41 -7.85
C ASP A 288 6.74 22.04 -8.12
N LEU A 289 6.23 21.27 -9.08
CA LEU A 289 6.85 20.03 -9.57
C LEU A 289 7.57 20.27 -10.90
N PRO A 290 8.88 19.94 -10.99
CA PRO A 290 9.62 20.01 -12.24
C PRO A 290 9.03 19.09 -13.32
N GLU A 291 9.15 19.51 -14.59
CA GLU A 291 8.69 18.70 -15.73
C GLU A 291 9.41 17.35 -15.82
N ASP A 292 10.64 17.24 -15.35
CA ASP A 292 11.42 16.00 -15.36
C ASP A 292 11.30 15.19 -14.06
N ALA A 293 10.41 15.57 -13.14
CA ALA A 293 10.20 14.86 -11.89
C ALA A 293 9.84 13.38 -12.18
N PRO A 294 10.60 12.41 -11.64
CA PRO A 294 10.34 10.99 -11.87
C PRO A 294 9.11 10.53 -11.11
N LEU A 295 8.51 9.44 -11.58
CA LEU A 295 7.63 8.62 -10.76
C LEU A 295 8.49 7.64 -9.96
N VAL A 296 8.33 7.65 -8.64
CA VAL A 296 8.90 6.63 -7.75
C VAL A 296 7.82 5.61 -7.47
N VAL A 297 8.02 4.36 -7.87
CA VAL A 297 6.98 3.33 -7.84
C VAL A 297 7.22 2.31 -6.74
N CYS A 298 6.16 1.93 -6.03
CA CYS A 298 6.20 0.86 -5.04
C CYS A 298 4.86 0.15 -4.87
N GLY A 299 4.84 -0.83 -3.98
CA GLY A 299 3.65 -1.63 -3.66
C GLY A 299 3.47 -2.82 -4.59
N ALA A 300 2.44 -3.62 -4.30
CA ALA A 300 2.13 -4.83 -5.06
C ALA A 300 1.72 -4.53 -6.53
N GLY A 301 1.35 -3.28 -6.83
CA GLY A 301 1.00 -2.82 -8.16
C GLY A 301 2.09 -2.02 -8.86
N ALA A 302 3.37 -2.15 -8.49
CA ALA A 302 4.48 -1.44 -9.15
C ALA A 302 4.47 -1.59 -10.68
N PHE A 303 4.14 -2.78 -11.20
CA PHE A 303 4.00 -3.04 -12.64
C PHE A 303 2.94 -2.13 -13.32
N LEU A 304 1.87 -1.75 -12.61
CA LEU A 304 0.85 -0.84 -13.12
C LEU A 304 1.34 0.61 -13.07
N ALA A 305 2.10 0.97 -12.03
CA ALA A 305 2.73 2.29 -11.90
C ALA A 305 3.83 2.52 -12.96
N GLU A 306 4.58 1.48 -13.34
CA GLU A 306 5.53 1.52 -14.46
C GLU A 306 4.83 1.81 -15.79
N ARG A 307 3.69 1.14 -16.04
CA ARG A 307 2.84 1.43 -17.21
C ARG A 307 2.30 2.86 -17.20
N LEU A 308 1.95 3.37 -16.02
CA LEU A 308 1.54 4.76 -15.82
C LEU A 308 2.68 5.74 -16.18
N ALA A 309 3.89 5.50 -15.68
CA ALA A 309 5.07 6.32 -15.99
C ALA A 309 5.38 6.35 -17.49
N TYR A 310 5.31 5.19 -18.14
CA TYR A 310 5.46 5.08 -19.60
C TYR A 310 4.42 5.92 -20.34
N ARG A 311 3.15 5.87 -19.93
CA ARG A 311 2.07 6.68 -20.53
C ARG A 311 2.26 8.18 -20.36
N LEU A 312 2.74 8.59 -19.20
CA LEU A 312 3.01 10.00 -18.90
C LEU A 312 4.30 10.51 -19.56
N GLY A 313 5.11 9.63 -20.18
CA GLY A 313 6.42 9.99 -20.70
C GLY A 313 7.40 10.42 -19.61
N ARG A 314 7.26 9.87 -18.39
CA ARG A 314 8.08 10.22 -17.22
C ARG A 314 9.08 9.11 -16.92
N ARG A 315 10.23 9.50 -16.35
CA ARG A 315 11.20 8.53 -15.83
C ARG A 315 10.56 7.74 -14.68
N CYS A 316 10.71 6.43 -14.72
CA CYS A 316 10.27 5.53 -13.67
C CYS A 316 11.48 5.10 -12.82
N LEU A 317 11.36 5.18 -11.49
CA LEU A 317 12.35 4.71 -10.54
C LEU A 317 11.67 3.75 -9.57
N ALA A 318 12.21 2.55 -9.37
CA ALA A 318 11.72 1.68 -8.31
C ALA A 318 12.09 2.28 -6.94
N PHE A 319 11.19 2.18 -5.96
CA PHE A 319 11.49 2.64 -4.60
C PHE A 319 12.76 1.99 -4.02
N THR A 320 12.98 0.70 -4.30
CA THR A 320 14.18 -0.05 -3.88
C THR A 320 15.46 0.52 -4.48
N ASP A 321 15.43 1.00 -5.73
CA ASP A 321 16.56 1.69 -6.35
C ASP A 321 16.86 3.03 -5.68
N VAL A 322 15.81 3.78 -5.29
CA VAL A 322 15.95 5.07 -4.60
C VAL A 322 16.63 4.90 -3.24
N ILE A 323 16.35 3.79 -2.53
CA ILE A 323 16.90 3.51 -1.20
C ILE A 323 18.05 2.49 -1.21
N ALA A 324 18.67 2.23 -2.36
CA ALA A 324 19.61 1.12 -2.55
C ALA A 324 20.80 1.14 -1.58
N ASP A 325 21.29 2.32 -1.19
CA ASP A 325 22.38 2.46 -0.20
C ASP A 325 21.98 1.99 1.22
N GLY A 326 20.68 2.03 1.49
CA GLY A 326 20.02 1.51 2.68
C GLY A 326 19.58 0.05 2.55
N LEU A 327 19.90 -0.66 1.47
CA LEU A 327 19.57 -2.09 1.33
C LEU A 327 20.82 -2.96 1.46
N THR A 328 20.67 -4.14 2.06
CA THR A 328 21.78 -5.09 2.19
C THR A 328 21.88 -6.05 1.01
N ASP A 329 20.76 -6.27 0.33
CA ASP A 329 20.65 -7.02 -0.92
C ASP A 329 19.97 -6.12 -1.97
N ARG A 330 20.43 -6.19 -3.23
CA ARG A 330 19.87 -5.39 -4.32
C ARG A 330 18.63 -6.05 -4.95
N ASP A 331 18.44 -7.35 -4.75
CA ASP A 331 17.26 -8.09 -5.25
C ASP A 331 16.13 -8.13 -4.19
N ALA A 332 15.88 -7.00 -3.54
CA ALA A 332 14.96 -6.89 -2.41
C ALA A 332 13.55 -6.44 -2.82
N ASP A 333 12.99 -6.97 -3.91
CA ASP A 333 11.65 -6.59 -4.42
C ASP A 333 10.55 -6.74 -3.36
N TRP A 334 10.72 -7.66 -2.40
CA TRP A 334 9.84 -7.83 -1.26
C TRP A 334 9.71 -6.56 -0.39
N VAL A 335 10.77 -5.73 -0.30
CA VAL A 335 10.79 -4.43 0.41
C VAL A 335 9.75 -3.48 -0.15
N SER A 336 9.51 -3.52 -1.46
CA SER A 336 8.57 -2.63 -2.16
C SER A 336 7.15 -2.74 -1.60
N THR A 337 6.76 -3.92 -1.11
CA THR A 337 5.44 -4.14 -0.47
C THR A 337 5.37 -3.69 0.98
N CYS A 338 6.52 -3.43 1.60
CA CYS A 338 6.68 -3.01 3.00
C CYS A 338 7.12 -1.53 3.14
N GLY A 339 6.91 -0.71 2.11
CA GLY A 339 7.33 0.69 2.03
C GLY A 339 7.15 1.50 3.33
N PRO A 340 5.94 1.56 3.92
CA PRO A 340 5.73 2.33 5.15
C PRO A 340 6.54 1.83 6.35
N ALA A 341 6.62 0.50 6.56
CA ALA A 341 7.40 -0.10 7.65
C ALA A 341 8.90 0.19 7.47
N VAL A 342 9.40 0.08 6.24
CA VAL A 342 10.79 0.41 5.88
C VAL A 342 11.07 1.89 6.11
N ALA A 343 10.14 2.75 5.68
CA ALA A 343 10.26 4.19 5.81
C ALA A 343 10.36 4.62 7.27
N VAL A 344 9.45 4.17 8.13
CA VAL A 344 9.53 4.53 9.54
C VAL A 344 10.77 3.94 10.24
N ALA A 345 11.33 2.82 9.78
CA ALA A 345 12.57 2.30 10.34
C ALA A 345 13.79 3.15 9.95
N LEU A 346 13.91 3.55 8.67
CA LEU A 346 15.04 4.33 8.16
C LEU A 346 14.97 5.82 8.56
N ILE A 347 13.77 6.32 8.91
CA ILE A 347 13.59 7.70 9.36
C ILE A 347 13.97 7.90 10.83
N ALA A 348 13.74 6.88 11.67
CA ALA A 348 13.77 6.92 13.13
C ALA A 348 15.15 7.10 13.75
#